data_AF-A0A8B6EGE7-F1
#
_entry.id   AF-A0A8B6EGE7-F1
#
_cell.length_a   1.000
_cell.length_b   1.000
_cell.length_c   1.000
_cell.angle_alpha   90.00
_cell.angle_beta   90.00
_cell.angle_gamma   90.00
#
_symmetry.space_group_name_H-M   'P 1'
#
loop_
_entity.id
_entity.type
_entity.pdbx_description
1 polymer ?
#
loop_
_entity_poly.entity_id
_entity_poly.type
_entity_poly.pdbx_seq_one_letter_code
_entity_poly.pdbx_strand_id
1 'polypeptide(L)'
;MFSIVGMLMCLGYLILLSDKVYGCWDKSTNWNNAGNGNTVFLDRHRLSCGARGNVINMFKLERSGSNQVRYKFKCCRHTGAECNIRRVNNGFTSDGGKGEVIYLDRQRVFCNKGLLNEFKLNRKTGGGSYRYQYKCCNLKGRLRCQNSSTRWTAEGDRTSFYLDRQTVACSGERFLQSFQLKRNNGRLRYDIRCCRVTH
;
A
#
# COMPACT_ATOMS: atom_id res chain seq x y z
N MET A 1 -18.19 39.34 58.69
CA MET A 1 -16.79 38.97 58.44
C MET A 1 -16.66 37.46 58.55
N PHE A 2 -16.96 36.72 57.48
CA PHE A 2 -16.60 35.30 57.28
C PHE A 2 -16.72 35.05 55.78
N SER A 3 -15.62 34.66 55.14
CA SER A 3 -15.55 34.32 53.72
C SER A 3 -15.02 32.90 53.62
N ILE A 4 -15.84 31.96 53.15
CA ILE A 4 -15.39 30.65 52.67
C ILE A 4 -16.27 30.21 51.49
N VAL A 5 -15.58 29.60 50.52
CA VAL A 5 -16.00 28.62 49.50
C VAL A 5 -16.50 29.17 48.16
N GLY A 6 -15.60 29.08 47.18
CA GLY A 6 -15.87 28.30 45.97
C GLY A 6 -16.48 29.06 44.80
N MET A 7 -15.65 29.42 43.82
CA MET A 7 -16.11 29.40 42.43
C MET A 7 -14.96 29.19 41.45
N LEU A 8 -15.05 28.06 40.76
CA LEU A 8 -14.74 27.81 39.37
C LEU A 8 -14.00 28.92 38.60
N MET A 9 -12.83 28.56 38.09
CA MET A 9 -12.49 28.74 36.67
C MET A 9 -11.39 27.74 36.35
N CYS A 10 -11.80 26.55 35.91
CA CYS A 10 -10.92 25.53 35.36
C CYS A 10 -10.24 26.14 34.13
N LEU A 11 -8.98 26.52 34.28
CA LEU A 11 -8.17 27.13 33.24
C LEU A 11 -8.18 26.25 31.99
N GLY A 12 -8.77 26.80 30.94
CA GLY A 12 -8.22 26.68 29.59
C GLY A 12 -8.19 25.27 29.04
N TYR A 13 -9.37 24.81 28.64
CA TYR A 13 -9.57 23.80 27.62
C TYR A 13 -8.77 24.15 26.36
N LEU A 14 -7.55 23.64 26.24
CA LEU A 14 -6.84 23.58 24.95
C LEU A 14 -6.00 22.31 24.90
N ILE A 15 -6.69 21.16 25.01
CA ILE A 15 -6.15 19.94 24.44
C ILE A 15 -6.09 20.20 22.94
N LEU A 16 -4.91 20.57 22.44
CA LEU A 16 -4.59 20.42 21.03
C LEU A 16 -4.66 18.92 20.74
N LEU A 17 -5.88 18.42 20.48
CA LEU A 17 -6.12 17.15 19.80
C LEU A 17 -5.61 17.32 18.38
N SER A 18 -4.29 17.32 18.25
CA SER A 18 -3.68 16.89 17.02
C SER A 18 -4.00 15.40 16.96
N ASP A 19 -5.01 15.04 16.17
CA ASP A 19 -5.43 13.68 15.84
C ASP A 19 -4.32 12.92 15.08
N LYS A 20 -3.12 12.88 15.67
CA LYS A 20 -1.89 12.39 15.05
C LYS A 20 -1.98 10.90 14.87
N VAL A 21 -1.69 10.48 13.64
CA VAL A 21 -1.47 9.11 13.18
C VAL A 21 -0.80 8.25 14.27
N TYR A 22 -1.57 7.41 14.96
CA TYR A 22 -1.04 6.60 16.06
C TYR A 22 -0.21 5.43 15.55
N GLY A 23 1.09 5.67 15.33
CA GLY A 23 2.11 4.65 15.13
C GLY A 23 2.13 4.05 13.72
N CYS A 24 3.28 4.17 13.08
CA CYS A 24 3.62 3.37 11.92
C CYS A 24 4.71 2.36 12.33
N TRP A 25 4.66 1.17 11.75
CA TRP A 25 5.65 0.12 11.96
C TRP A 25 6.00 -0.56 10.65
N ASP A 26 7.25 -0.99 10.55
CA ASP A 26 7.72 -1.75 9.40
C ASP A 26 7.37 -3.23 9.56
N LYS A 27 7.07 -3.86 8.42
CA LYS A 27 6.89 -5.30 8.28
C LYS A 27 7.64 -5.76 7.03
N SER A 28 7.91 -7.05 6.97
CA SER A 28 8.37 -7.69 5.76
C SER A 28 7.66 -9.02 5.56
N THR A 29 7.50 -9.42 4.29
CA THR A 29 7.26 -10.84 4.02
C THR A 29 8.55 -11.62 4.26
N ASN A 30 8.45 -12.93 4.42
CA ASN A 30 9.64 -13.80 4.42
C ASN A 30 10.35 -13.72 3.07
N TRP A 31 11.65 -14.01 3.09
CA TRP A 31 12.40 -14.28 1.86
C TRP A 31 11.80 -15.50 1.15
N ASN A 32 11.68 -15.42 -0.17
CA ASN A 32 11.23 -16.53 -0.98
C ASN A 32 11.94 -16.53 -2.35
N ASN A 33 11.92 -17.68 -3.00
CA ASN A 33 12.47 -17.87 -4.35
C ASN A 33 11.76 -16.93 -5.34
N ALA A 34 12.55 -16.16 -6.09
CA ALA A 34 12.06 -15.16 -7.04
C ALA A 34 11.72 -15.73 -8.42
N GLY A 35 11.92 -17.03 -8.63
CA GLY A 35 11.69 -17.71 -9.91
C GLY A 35 12.52 -17.14 -11.04
N ASN A 36 13.79 -16.80 -10.77
CA ASN A 36 14.69 -16.10 -11.70
C ASN A 36 14.08 -14.78 -12.22
N GLY A 37 13.30 -14.11 -11.36
CA GLY A 37 12.67 -12.84 -11.71
C GLY A 37 11.33 -12.99 -12.43
N ASN A 38 10.74 -14.19 -12.49
CA ASN A 38 9.40 -14.35 -13.02
C ASN A 38 8.34 -13.75 -12.07
N THR A 39 7.50 -12.84 -12.58
CA THR A 39 6.45 -12.15 -11.81
C THR A 39 5.45 -13.09 -11.16
N VAL A 40 5.25 -14.29 -11.70
CA VAL A 40 4.28 -15.24 -11.13
C VAL A 40 4.68 -15.67 -9.73
N PHE A 41 5.97 -15.62 -9.34
CA PHE A 41 6.46 -15.94 -8.00
C PHE A 41 6.20 -14.83 -6.98
N LEU A 42 5.79 -13.64 -7.44
CA LEU A 42 5.33 -12.57 -6.54
C LEU A 42 4.03 -12.97 -5.82
N ASP A 43 3.33 -14.00 -6.30
CA ASP A 43 2.13 -14.55 -5.66
C ASP A 43 2.38 -15.16 -4.28
N ARG A 44 3.65 -15.43 -3.93
CA ARG A 44 4.05 -15.93 -2.61
C ARG A 44 4.02 -14.84 -1.54
N HIS A 45 3.98 -13.58 -1.95
CA HIS A 45 4.08 -12.43 -1.06
C HIS A 45 2.71 -11.82 -0.78
N ARG A 46 2.26 -11.93 0.47
CA ARG A 46 1.06 -11.27 0.98
C ARG A 46 1.46 -10.12 1.91
N LEU A 47 1.17 -8.89 1.49
CA LEU A 47 1.45 -7.70 2.30
C LEU A 47 0.17 -7.36 3.05
N SER A 48 0.12 -7.61 4.37
CA SER A 48 -1.07 -7.40 5.19
C SER A 48 -0.74 -6.60 6.46
N CYS A 49 -1.49 -5.53 6.69
CA CYS A 49 -1.48 -4.78 7.94
C CYS A 49 -2.41 -5.35 9.03
N GLY A 50 -3.08 -6.47 8.75
CA GLY A 50 -3.84 -7.23 9.74
C GLY A 50 -5.13 -6.52 10.16
N ALA A 51 -5.17 -6.08 11.41
CA ALA A 51 -6.36 -5.56 12.07
C ALA A 51 -7.04 -4.41 11.31
N ARG A 52 -8.33 -4.23 11.59
CA ARG A 52 -9.11 -3.09 11.08
C ARG A 52 -8.47 -1.78 11.56
N GLY A 53 -8.49 -0.77 10.70
CA GLY A 53 -7.88 0.54 10.98
C GLY A 53 -6.39 0.63 10.61
N ASN A 54 -5.73 -0.49 10.29
CA ASN A 54 -4.35 -0.47 9.82
C ASN A 54 -4.31 -0.40 8.29
N VAL A 55 -3.44 0.44 7.74
CA VAL A 55 -3.35 0.72 6.30
C VAL A 55 -1.90 0.76 5.84
N ILE A 56 -1.68 0.45 4.57
CA ILE A 56 -0.35 0.46 3.96
C ILE A 56 0.00 1.90 3.59
N ASN A 57 1.15 2.37 4.06
CA ASN A 57 1.73 3.66 3.65
C ASN A 57 2.81 3.48 2.57
N MET A 58 3.61 2.42 2.67
CA MET A 58 4.76 2.17 1.81
C MET A 58 4.93 0.68 1.53
N PHE A 59 5.41 0.34 0.33
CA PHE A 59 6.02 -0.97 0.06
C PHE A 59 7.20 -0.83 -0.93
N LYS A 60 8.12 -1.79 -0.84
CA LYS A 60 9.27 -1.93 -1.72
C LYS A 60 9.65 -3.41 -1.84
N LEU A 61 10.01 -3.85 -3.05
CA LEU A 61 10.62 -5.16 -3.24
C LEU A 61 12.09 -5.09 -2.85
N GLU A 62 12.56 -6.05 -2.07
CA GLU A 62 13.96 -6.22 -1.70
C GLU A 62 14.46 -7.54 -2.26
N ARG A 63 15.75 -7.57 -2.58
CA ARG A 63 16.46 -8.76 -3.08
C ARG A 63 17.53 -9.17 -2.10
N SER A 64 17.81 -10.47 -2.08
CA SER A 64 18.95 -11.04 -1.38
C SER A 64 19.58 -12.12 -2.25
N GLY A 65 20.90 -12.09 -2.40
CA GLY A 65 21.62 -12.97 -3.31
C GLY A 65 21.11 -12.90 -4.76
N SER A 66 21.22 -14.00 -5.49
CA SER A 66 20.87 -14.08 -6.91
C SER A 66 19.39 -14.35 -7.19
N ASN A 67 18.65 -15.00 -6.27
CA ASN A 67 17.30 -15.48 -6.56
C ASN A 67 16.32 -15.47 -5.36
N GLN A 68 16.54 -14.60 -4.37
CA GLN A 68 15.58 -14.41 -3.27
C GLN A 68 15.00 -13.00 -3.29
N VAL A 69 13.70 -12.90 -3.03
CA VAL A 69 12.99 -11.62 -2.88
C VAL A 69 12.10 -11.62 -1.65
N ARG A 70 11.81 -10.42 -1.15
CA ARG A 70 10.75 -10.15 -0.19
C ARG A 70 10.15 -8.77 -0.44
N TYR A 71 8.99 -8.49 0.14
CA TYR A 71 8.50 -7.12 0.25
C TYR A 71 8.77 -6.59 1.65
N LYS A 72 9.41 -5.42 1.73
CA LYS A 72 9.38 -4.54 2.92
C LYS A 72 8.22 -3.56 2.77
N PHE A 73 7.44 -3.36 3.83
CA PHE A 73 6.29 -2.47 3.79
C PHE A 73 6.03 -1.83 5.14
N LYS A 74 5.43 -0.64 5.11
CA LYS A 74 5.07 0.13 6.30
C LYS A 74 3.57 0.12 6.50
N CYS A 75 3.16 -0.35 7.67
CA CYS A 75 1.79 -0.24 8.13
C CYS A 75 1.67 0.95 9.06
N CYS A 76 0.53 1.63 9.02
CA CYS A 76 0.20 2.71 9.94
C CYS A 76 -1.21 2.49 10.46
N ARG A 77 -1.44 2.83 11.72
CA ARG A 77 -2.80 2.94 12.24
C ARG A 77 -3.38 4.27 11.77
N HIS A 78 -4.59 4.21 11.21
CA HIS A 78 -5.37 5.39 10.91
C HIS A 78 -6.46 5.55 11.98
N THR A 79 -6.43 6.66 12.72
CA THR A 79 -7.44 7.05 13.70
C THR A 79 -8.38 8.09 13.11
N GLY A 80 -9.67 7.98 13.40
CA GLY A 80 -10.69 8.95 12.98
C GLY A 80 -11.87 8.37 12.19
N ALA A 81 -11.71 7.24 11.51
CA ALA A 81 -12.81 6.65 10.74
C ALA A 81 -12.96 5.14 11.00
N GLU A 82 -14.20 4.72 11.21
CA GLU A 82 -14.56 3.29 11.20
C GLU A 82 -14.09 2.66 9.89
N CYS A 83 -13.27 1.61 10.02
CA CYS A 83 -12.71 0.87 8.92
C CYS A 83 -13.51 -0.41 8.66
N ASN A 84 -14.33 -0.41 7.60
CA ASN A 84 -14.97 -1.63 7.13
C ASN A 84 -14.07 -2.32 6.09
N ILE A 85 -13.61 -3.53 6.41
CA ILE A 85 -12.72 -4.29 5.51
C ILE A 85 -13.53 -4.92 4.38
N ARG A 86 -13.30 -4.42 3.16
CA ARG A 86 -13.87 -4.94 1.91
C ARG A 86 -12.81 -5.68 1.11
N ARG A 87 -13.08 -6.94 0.77
CA ARG A 87 -12.24 -7.72 -0.16
C ARG A 87 -12.56 -7.31 -1.60
N VAL A 88 -11.53 -7.18 -2.42
CA VAL A 88 -11.63 -6.76 -3.81
C VAL A 88 -10.66 -7.58 -4.63
N ASN A 89 -11.08 -7.97 -5.83
CA ASN A 89 -10.21 -8.54 -6.83
C ASN A 89 -10.37 -7.70 -8.08
N ASN A 90 -9.28 -7.37 -8.76
CA ASN A 90 -9.39 -6.88 -10.13
C ASN A 90 -9.50 -8.06 -11.11
N GLY A 91 -9.69 -7.76 -12.40
CA GLY A 91 -9.77 -8.78 -13.45
C GLY A 91 -8.45 -9.52 -13.64
N PHE A 92 -8.53 -10.79 -14.07
CA PHE A 92 -7.35 -11.50 -14.55
C PHE A 92 -6.86 -10.84 -15.84
N THR A 93 -5.55 -10.63 -15.92
CA THR A 93 -4.87 -10.23 -17.17
C THR A 93 -3.75 -11.20 -17.46
N SER A 94 -3.39 -11.32 -18.75
CA SER A 94 -2.27 -12.16 -19.17
C SER A 94 -0.98 -11.83 -18.43
N ASP A 95 -0.20 -12.86 -18.10
CA ASP A 95 1.15 -12.77 -17.51
C ASP A 95 2.27 -12.72 -18.57
N GLY A 96 1.90 -12.72 -19.85
CA GLY A 96 2.84 -12.73 -20.98
C GLY A 96 3.49 -14.07 -21.27
N GLY A 97 3.08 -15.16 -20.60
CA GLY A 97 3.62 -16.52 -20.79
C GLY A 97 5.01 -16.73 -20.18
N LYS A 98 5.89 -15.73 -20.28
CA LYS A 98 7.24 -15.72 -19.67
C LYS A 98 7.27 -15.07 -18.28
N GLY A 99 6.17 -14.44 -17.87
CA GLY A 99 6.05 -13.80 -16.56
C GLY A 99 6.88 -12.53 -16.42
N GLU A 100 7.02 -11.75 -17.48
CA GLU A 100 7.77 -10.49 -17.48
C GLU A 100 7.08 -9.43 -16.61
N VAL A 101 7.89 -8.60 -15.93
CA VAL A 101 7.44 -7.51 -15.05
C VAL A 101 6.50 -6.53 -15.73
N ILE A 102 6.67 -6.39 -17.03
CA ILE A 102 5.95 -5.41 -17.82
C ILE A 102 4.44 -5.65 -17.84
N TYR A 103 3.98 -6.91 -17.72
CA TYR A 103 2.56 -7.27 -17.75
C TYR A 103 1.79 -6.85 -16.48
N LEU A 104 2.51 -6.45 -15.42
CA LEU A 104 1.90 -5.86 -14.23
C LEU A 104 1.30 -4.47 -14.52
N ASP A 105 1.63 -3.84 -15.65
CA ASP A 105 1.07 -2.54 -16.04
C ASP A 105 -0.46 -2.58 -16.29
N ARG A 106 -0.98 -3.77 -16.62
CA ARG A 106 -2.41 -4.05 -16.84
C ARG A 106 -3.20 -4.16 -15.54
N GLN A 107 -2.49 -4.29 -14.42
CA GLN A 107 -3.06 -4.54 -13.12
C GLN A 107 -3.13 -3.25 -12.30
N ARG A 108 -4.36 -2.82 -11.98
CA ARG A 108 -4.60 -1.66 -11.11
C ARG A 108 -5.21 -2.10 -9.78
N VAL A 109 -4.61 -1.66 -8.67
CA VAL A 109 -5.20 -1.75 -7.33
C VAL A 109 -5.83 -0.41 -6.99
N PHE A 110 -7.10 -0.41 -6.59
CA PHE A 110 -7.82 0.81 -6.25
C PHE A 110 -8.89 0.60 -5.18
N CYS A 111 -8.79 1.37 -4.09
CA CYS A 111 -9.78 1.43 -3.01
C CYS A 111 -10.66 2.67 -3.11
N ASN A 112 -11.73 2.60 -3.90
CA ASN A 112 -12.62 3.72 -4.21
C ASN A 112 -13.12 4.54 -3.01
N LYS A 113 -13.48 3.89 -1.89
CA LYS A 113 -14.03 4.51 -0.68
C LYS A 113 -13.11 4.34 0.54
N GLY A 114 -11.82 4.13 0.31
CA GLY A 114 -10.95 3.72 1.41
C GLY A 114 -9.46 3.74 1.10
N LEU A 115 -8.74 3.13 2.03
CA LEU A 115 -7.29 2.98 1.99
C LEU A 115 -6.94 1.49 1.87
N LEU A 116 -5.78 1.20 1.30
CA LEU A 116 -5.28 -0.15 1.09
C LEU A 116 -4.81 -0.73 2.43
N ASN A 117 -5.35 -1.89 2.82
CA ASN A 117 -4.96 -2.62 4.03
C ASN A 117 -4.09 -3.83 3.72
N GLU A 118 -4.36 -4.48 2.60
CA GLU A 118 -3.69 -5.71 2.20
C GLU A 118 -3.70 -5.87 0.68
N PHE A 119 -2.65 -6.44 0.11
CA PHE A 119 -2.69 -6.96 -1.26
C PHE A 119 -1.79 -8.18 -1.44
N LYS A 120 -2.13 -8.98 -2.45
CA LYS A 120 -1.42 -10.19 -2.88
C LYS A 120 -1.64 -10.40 -4.37
N LEU A 121 -0.57 -10.74 -5.11
CA LEU A 121 -0.74 -11.22 -6.49
C LEU A 121 -1.31 -12.66 -6.44
N ASN A 122 -2.24 -12.97 -7.33
CA ASN A 122 -2.89 -14.27 -7.39
C ASN A 122 -2.94 -14.76 -8.83
N ARG A 123 -2.30 -15.91 -9.08
CA ARG A 123 -2.33 -16.57 -10.37
C ARG A 123 -3.67 -17.26 -10.62
N LYS A 124 -4.07 -17.39 -11.88
CA LYS A 124 -5.19 -18.23 -12.29
C LYS A 124 -4.78 -19.70 -12.21
N THR A 125 -5.70 -20.57 -11.78
CA THR A 125 -5.52 -22.02 -11.93
C THR A 125 -5.33 -22.36 -13.41
N GLY A 126 -4.33 -23.17 -13.73
CA GLY A 126 -3.93 -23.44 -15.12
C GLY A 126 -2.95 -22.43 -15.73
N GLY A 127 -2.62 -21.32 -15.05
CA GLY A 127 -1.59 -20.37 -15.47
C GLY A 127 -2.03 -19.34 -16.53
N GLY A 128 -1.04 -18.65 -17.12
CA GLY A 128 -1.21 -17.70 -18.23
C GLY A 128 -1.82 -16.34 -17.86
N SER A 129 -2.24 -16.16 -16.60
CA SER A 129 -2.81 -14.90 -16.12
C SER A 129 -2.73 -14.78 -14.60
N TYR A 130 -2.75 -13.53 -14.13
CA TYR A 130 -2.81 -13.20 -12.71
C TYR A 130 -3.71 -12.00 -12.47
N ARG A 131 -4.03 -11.77 -11.19
CA ARG A 131 -4.76 -10.60 -10.70
C ARG A 131 -4.23 -10.17 -9.34
N TYR A 132 -4.49 -8.94 -8.92
CA TYR A 132 -4.37 -8.58 -7.51
C TYR A 132 -5.65 -8.93 -6.75
N GLN A 133 -5.47 -9.61 -5.62
CA GLN A 133 -6.46 -9.71 -4.55
C GLN A 133 -6.04 -8.74 -3.45
N TYR A 134 -6.96 -7.90 -2.99
CA TYR A 134 -6.64 -6.87 -2.02
C TYR A 134 -7.81 -6.57 -1.08
N LYS A 135 -7.49 -5.97 0.07
CA LYS A 135 -8.46 -5.49 1.04
C LYS A 135 -8.39 -3.99 1.13
N CYS A 136 -9.56 -3.38 1.03
CA CYS A 136 -9.75 -1.96 1.28
C CYS A 136 -10.32 -1.78 2.67
N CYS A 137 -9.70 -0.89 3.44
CA CYS A 137 -10.27 -0.28 4.62
C CYS A 137 -11.20 0.84 4.15
N ASN A 138 -12.49 0.53 3.97
CA ASN A 138 -13.49 1.54 3.60
C ASN A 138 -13.76 2.44 4.80
N LEU A 139 -13.83 3.74 4.55
CA LEU A 139 -13.92 4.77 5.58
C LEU A 139 -15.22 5.55 5.41
N LYS A 140 -15.79 6.04 6.52
CA LYS A 140 -17.01 6.89 6.49
C LYS A 140 -16.72 8.35 6.11
N GLY A 141 -15.50 8.85 6.36
CA GLY A 141 -15.10 10.23 6.09
C GLY A 141 -14.74 10.53 4.64
N ARG A 142 -14.62 11.84 4.33
CA ARG A 142 -14.14 12.28 3.00
C ARG A 142 -12.63 12.05 2.89
N LEU A 143 -12.18 11.75 1.68
CA LEU A 143 -10.76 11.55 1.37
C LEU A 143 -10.21 12.74 0.59
N ARG A 144 -9.17 13.38 1.11
CA ARG A 144 -8.34 14.31 0.32
C ARG A 144 -7.14 13.57 -0.23
N CYS A 145 -7.09 13.48 -1.56
CA CYS A 145 -6.15 12.63 -2.26
C CYS A 145 -5.22 13.43 -3.17
N GLN A 146 -4.01 12.93 -3.33
CA GLN A 146 -3.01 13.42 -4.26
C GLN A 146 -2.46 12.25 -5.07
N ASN A 147 -2.29 12.47 -6.37
CA ASN A 147 -1.57 11.54 -7.23
C ASN A 147 -0.07 11.84 -7.16
N SER A 148 0.74 10.80 -7.18
CA SER A 148 2.19 10.89 -7.27
C SER A 148 2.70 9.72 -8.10
N SER A 149 3.99 9.72 -8.40
CA SER A 149 4.64 8.58 -9.04
C SER A 149 6.03 8.39 -8.48
N THR A 150 6.50 7.15 -8.51
CA THR A 150 7.93 6.88 -8.31
C THR A 150 8.73 7.36 -9.52
N ARG A 151 10.06 7.42 -9.38
CA ARG A 151 10.94 7.79 -10.49
C ARG A 151 10.89 6.72 -11.58
N TRP A 152 11.00 7.16 -12.82
CA TRP A 152 11.24 6.27 -13.95
C TRP A 152 12.58 5.56 -13.78
N THR A 153 12.59 4.24 -13.90
CA THR A 153 13.81 3.42 -13.97
C THR A 153 13.73 2.50 -15.18
N ALA A 154 14.88 2.08 -15.71
CA ALA A 154 14.91 1.11 -16.81
C ALA A 154 14.14 -0.16 -16.44
N GLU A 155 13.47 -0.79 -17.42
CA GLU A 155 12.84 -2.11 -17.27
C GLU A 155 13.87 -3.25 -17.39
N GLY A 156 15.06 -2.95 -17.93
CA GLY A 156 16.19 -3.87 -18.17
C GLY A 156 15.80 -5.17 -18.85
N ASP A 157 16.12 -6.30 -18.23
CA ASP A 157 15.80 -7.65 -18.75
C ASP A 157 14.32 -8.04 -18.54
N ARG A 158 13.48 -7.11 -18.07
CA ARG A 158 12.05 -7.28 -17.83
C ARG A 158 11.73 -8.29 -16.72
N THR A 159 12.69 -8.61 -15.85
CA THR A 159 12.43 -9.41 -14.65
C THR A 159 11.79 -8.60 -13.53
N SER A 160 11.07 -9.28 -12.64
CA SER A 160 10.49 -8.71 -11.41
C SER A 160 11.54 -8.12 -10.47
N PHE A 161 12.82 -8.46 -10.65
CA PHE A 161 13.93 -7.89 -9.90
C PHE A 161 13.99 -6.38 -10.04
N TYR A 162 13.61 -5.81 -11.18
CA TYR A 162 13.68 -4.36 -11.43
C TYR A 162 12.67 -3.55 -10.61
N LEU A 163 11.73 -4.21 -9.93
CA LEU A 163 10.87 -3.59 -8.92
C LEU A 163 11.65 -3.18 -7.66
N ASP A 164 12.88 -3.69 -7.46
CA ASP A 164 13.75 -3.33 -6.33
C ASP A 164 14.14 -1.83 -6.28
N ARG A 165 14.09 -1.15 -7.43
CA ARG A 165 14.36 0.30 -7.55
C ARG A 165 13.13 1.15 -7.24
N GLN A 166 11.97 0.53 -7.06
CA GLN A 166 10.69 1.21 -6.94
C GLN A 166 10.26 1.26 -5.47
N THR A 167 10.45 2.42 -4.83
CA THR A 167 9.92 2.67 -3.48
C THR A 167 8.57 3.36 -3.57
N VAL A 168 7.49 2.59 -3.43
CA VAL A 168 6.13 3.14 -3.41
C VAL A 168 5.82 3.62 -2.01
N ALA A 169 5.76 4.94 -1.80
CA ALA A 169 5.51 5.54 -0.49
C ALA A 169 4.62 6.78 -0.58
N CYS A 170 3.73 6.95 0.40
CA CYS A 170 2.99 8.18 0.61
C CYS A 170 3.70 9.10 1.62
N SER A 171 3.79 10.39 1.31
CA SER A 171 4.38 11.40 2.18
C SER A 171 3.35 12.06 3.10
N GLY A 172 3.82 12.52 4.26
CA GLY A 172 3.00 13.11 5.31
C GLY A 172 1.95 12.13 5.85
N GLU A 173 0.82 12.66 6.32
CA GLU A 173 -0.28 11.87 6.89
C GLU A 173 -1.20 11.26 5.82
N ARG A 174 -0.63 10.77 4.72
CA ARG A 174 -1.35 10.12 3.63
C ARG A 174 -1.01 8.63 3.56
N PHE A 175 -1.96 7.85 3.09
CA PHE A 175 -1.85 6.40 2.96
C PHE A 175 -2.26 5.95 1.56
N LEU A 176 -1.81 4.77 1.14
CA LEU A 176 -2.06 4.28 -0.21
C LEU A 176 -3.54 4.00 -0.40
N GLN A 177 -4.12 4.60 -1.44
CA GLN A 177 -5.45 4.25 -1.96
C GLN A 177 -5.33 3.43 -3.25
N SER A 178 -4.31 3.71 -4.05
CA SER A 178 -4.10 3.09 -5.36
C SER A 178 -2.63 2.97 -5.68
N PHE A 179 -2.30 1.93 -6.43
CA PHE A 179 -1.05 1.86 -7.18
C PHE A 179 -1.29 1.13 -8.51
N GLN A 180 -0.50 1.47 -9.51
CA GLN A 180 -0.45 0.78 -10.80
C GLN A 180 0.95 0.93 -11.39
N LEU A 181 1.52 -0.16 -11.90
CA LEU A 181 2.76 -0.08 -12.68
C LEU A 181 2.46 0.62 -14.01
N LYS A 182 3.34 1.53 -14.41
CA LYS A 182 3.27 2.22 -15.70
C LYS A 182 4.56 2.02 -16.45
N ARG A 183 4.44 2.05 -17.77
CA ARG A 183 5.56 1.89 -18.69
C ARG A 183 5.60 3.05 -19.66
N ASN A 184 6.80 3.45 -20.02
CA ASN A 184 7.05 4.43 -21.07
C ASN A 184 8.48 4.26 -21.58
N ASN A 185 8.67 4.10 -22.90
CA ASN A 185 9.98 4.09 -23.55
C ASN A 185 11.04 3.22 -22.85
N GLY A 186 10.74 1.92 -22.62
CA GLY A 186 11.67 0.98 -21.97
C GLY A 186 11.92 1.25 -20.48
N ARG A 187 11.09 2.09 -19.86
CA ARG A 187 11.16 2.42 -18.43
C ARG A 187 9.86 2.05 -17.75
N LEU A 188 9.97 1.82 -16.45
CA LEU A 188 8.83 1.56 -15.57
C LEU A 188 8.84 2.50 -14.36
N ARG A 189 7.66 2.72 -13.80
CA ARG A 189 7.42 3.37 -12.51
C ARG A 189 6.09 2.90 -11.93
N TYR A 190 5.80 3.24 -10.69
CA TYR A 190 4.44 3.17 -10.15
C TYR A 190 3.80 4.54 -10.16
N ASP A 191 2.58 4.61 -10.70
CA ASP A 191 1.65 5.70 -10.40
C ASP A 191 0.85 5.33 -9.15
N ILE A 192 0.80 6.24 -8.20
CA ILE A 192 0.19 6.01 -6.89
C ILE A 192 -0.80 7.12 -6.55
N ARG A 193 -1.80 6.77 -5.74
CA ARG A 193 -2.74 7.72 -5.17
C ARG A 193 -2.70 7.62 -3.66
N CYS A 194 -2.35 8.73 -3.03
CA CYS A 194 -2.18 8.85 -1.59
C CYS A 194 -3.28 9.73 -1.02
N CYS A 195 -4.00 9.25 0.00
CA CYS A 195 -5.11 9.97 0.59
C CYS A 195 -4.96 10.11 2.09
N ARG A 196 -5.46 11.22 2.63
CA ARG A 196 -5.73 11.39 4.06
C ARG A 196 -7.23 11.52 4.28
N VAL A 197 -7.68 11.12 5.45
CA VAL A 197 -9.06 11.35 5.88
C VAL A 197 -9.19 12.79 6.35
N THR A 198 -10.29 13.41 5.98
CA THR A 198 -10.70 14.71 6.53
C THR A 198 -12.03 14.53 7.21
N HIS A 199 -12.08 14.98 8.46
CA HIS A 199 -13.30 15.15 9.24
C HIS A 199 -14.09 16.34 8.72
#